data_AF-J3DG08-F1
#
_entry.id   AF-J3DG08-F1
#
_cell.length_a   1.000
_cell.length_b   1.000
_cell.length_c   1.000
_cell.angle_alpha   90.00
_cell.angle_beta   90.00
_cell.angle_gamma   90.00
#
_symmetry.space_group_name_H-M   'P 1'
#
loop_
_entity.id
_entity.type
_entity.pdbx_description
1 polymer ?
#
loop_
_entity_poly.entity_id
_entity_poly.type
_entity_poly.pdbx_seq_one_letter_code
_entity_poly.pdbx_strand_id
1 'polypeptide(L)'
;MMQEGGKREQPTHLQREEGRVNSEVISLSHHVQGQNEDILKIVGRAVLTLHLHGETLSSDKVSSMIACYAEEEPVSDDENQRLYALAIQMLS
;
A
#
# COMPACT_ATOMS: atom_id res chain seq x y z
N MET A 1 -22.98 -49.00 -23.77
CA MET A 1 -22.67 -47.57 -23.68
C MET A 1 -23.60 -46.95 -22.66
N MET A 2 -23.14 -46.63 -21.46
CA MET A 2 -23.93 -45.89 -20.47
C MET A 2 -23.20 -44.56 -20.20
N GLN A 3 -23.91 -43.45 -20.41
CA GLN A 3 -23.43 -42.10 -20.14
C GLN A 3 -23.60 -41.81 -18.64
N GLU A 4 -22.50 -41.60 -17.93
CA GLU A 4 -22.54 -41.04 -16.58
C GLU A 4 -22.85 -39.54 -16.66
N GLY A 5 -24.09 -39.19 -16.31
CA GLY A 5 -24.50 -37.80 -16.12
C GLY A 5 -23.95 -37.26 -14.81
N GLY A 6 -22.80 -36.59 -14.87
CA GLY A 6 -22.22 -35.85 -13.74
C GLY A 6 -23.16 -34.75 -13.28
N LYS A 7 -23.80 -34.94 -12.12
CA LYS A 7 -24.53 -33.89 -11.42
C LYS A 7 -23.54 -32.81 -10.99
N ARG A 8 -23.56 -31.66 -11.65
CA ARG A 8 -22.88 -30.45 -11.20
C ARG A 8 -23.57 -29.96 -9.93
N GLU A 9 -22.99 -30.25 -8.77
CA GLU A 9 -23.43 -29.71 -7.49
C GLU A 9 -23.25 -28.18 -7.53
N GLN A 10 -24.35 -27.44 -7.40
CA GLN A 10 -24.28 -25.98 -7.30
C GLN A 10 -23.79 -25.62 -5.89
N PRO A 11 -22.83 -24.68 -5.78
CA PRO A 11 -22.27 -24.30 -4.49
C PRO A 11 -23.35 -23.70 -3.60
N THR A 12 -23.36 -24.14 -2.34
CA THR A 12 -24.33 -23.69 -1.33
C THR A 12 -24.16 -22.19 -1.02
N HIS A 13 -25.23 -21.53 -0.57
CA HIS A 13 -25.22 -20.08 -0.28
C HIS A 13 -24.08 -19.68 0.69
N LEU A 14 -23.79 -20.53 1.68
CA LEU A 14 -22.68 -20.36 2.62
C LEU A 14 -21.30 -20.38 1.91
N GLN A 15 -21.08 -21.32 0.98
CA GLN A 15 -19.83 -21.39 0.20
C GLN A 15 -19.63 -20.19 -0.73
N ARG A 16 -20.72 -19.54 -1.19
CA ARG A 16 -20.64 -18.29 -1.95
C ARG A 16 -20.27 -17.10 -1.07
N GLU A 17 -20.77 -17.03 0.16
CA GLU A 17 -20.38 -15.96 1.09
C GLU A 17 -18.94 -16.13 1.58
N GLU A 18 -18.50 -17.35 1.93
CA GLU A 18 -17.10 -17.61 2.30
C GLU A 18 -16.12 -17.27 1.17
N GLY A 19 -16.46 -17.62 -0.09
CA GLY A 19 -15.66 -17.25 -1.25
C GLY A 19 -15.56 -15.73 -1.46
N ARG A 20 -16.63 -14.98 -1.15
CA ARG A 20 -16.64 -13.52 -1.24
C ARG A 20 -15.80 -12.88 -0.15
N VAL A 21 -15.96 -13.31 1.11
CA VAL A 21 -15.19 -12.79 2.24
C VAL A 21 -13.70 -13.05 2.05
N ASN A 22 -13.32 -14.25 1.60
CA ASN A 22 -11.91 -14.57 1.32
C ASN A 22 -11.32 -13.69 0.20
N SER A 23 -12.09 -13.40 -0.86
CA SER A 23 -11.66 -12.49 -1.92
C SER A 23 -11.46 -11.06 -1.42
N GLU A 24 -12.31 -10.59 -0.53
CA GLU A 24 -12.26 -9.23 0.02
C GLU A 24 -11.05 -9.06 0.97
N VAL A 25 -10.77 -10.08 1.79
CA VAL A 25 -9.59 -10.13 2.67
C VAL A 25 -8.29 -10.10 1.86
N ILE A 26 -8.18 -10.90 0.79
CA ILE A 26 -7.00 -10.93 -0.08
C ILE A 26 -6.79 -9.56 -0.74
N SER A 27 -7.87 -8.93 -1.24
CA SER A 27 -7.79 -7.59 -1.83
C SER A 27 -7.31 -6.54 -0.84
N LEU A 28 -7.78 -6.60 0.42
CA LEU A 28 -7.36 -5.67 1.48
C LEU A 28 -5.89 -5.89 1.84
N SER A 29 -5.44 -7.15 1.94
CA SER A 29 -4.04 -7.47 2.21
C SER A 29 -3.09 -6.94 1.12
N HIS A 30 -3.46 -7.10 -0.16
CA HIS A 30 -2.67 -6.55 -1.27
C HIS A 30 -2.64 -5.02 -1.25
N HIS A 31 -3.76 -4.37 -0.92
CA HIS A 31 -3.80 -2.91 -0.81
C HIS A 31 -2.90 -2.39 0.31
N VAL A 32 -2.95 -3.00 1.50
CA VAL A 32 -2.07 -2.65 2.63
C VAL A 32 -0.60 -2.87 2.29
N GLN A 33 -0.28 -3.98 1.59
CA GLN A 33 1.08 -4.24 1.14
C GLN A 33 1.56 -3.17 0.15
N GLY A 34 0.73 -2.78 -0.82
CA GLY A 34 1.04 -1.69 -1.76
C GLY A 34 1.33 -0.38 -1.05
N GLN A 35 0.51 -0.01 -0.06
CA GLN A 35 0.72 1.20 0.74
C GLN A 35 2.04 1.17 1.51
N ASN A 36 2.40 0.02 2.10
CA ASN A 36 3.70 -0.12 2.78
C ASN A 36 4.88 0.03 1.82
N GLU A 37 4.80 -0.55 0.63
CA GLU A 37 5.83 -0.39 -0.40
C GLU A 37 5.97 1.07 -0.84
N ASP A 38 4.85 1.79 -0.98
CA ASP A 38 4.86 3.19 -1.39
C ASP A 38 5.42 4.11 -0.29
N ILE A 39 5.10 3.85 0.98
CA ILE A 39 5.72 4.55 2.11
C ILE A 39 7.24 4.34 2.11
N LEU A 40 7.70 3.11 1.90
CA LEU A 40 9.14 2.80 1.83
C LEU A 40 9.82 3.48 0.65
N LYS A 41 9.15 3.61 -0.51
CA LYS A 41 9.67 4.37 -1.65
C LYS A 41 9.82 5.86 -1.33
N ILE A 42 8.86 6.45 -0.62
CA ILE A 42 8.92 7.86 -0.18
C ILE A 42 10.13 8.07 0.75
N VAL A 43 10.27 7.24 1.78
CA VAL A 43 11.39 7.32 2.72
C VAL A 43 12.72 7.08 1.99
N GLY A 44 12.79 6.07 1.13
CA GLY A 44 13.97 5.74 0.34
C GLY A 44 14.39 6.89 -0.58
N ARG A 45 13.44 7.55 -1.25
CA ARG A 45 13.69 8.72 -2.09
C ARG A 45 14.27 9.88 -1.28
N ALA A 46 13.71 10.17 -0.10
CA ALA A 46 14.22 11.23 0.77
C ALA A 46 15.66 10.95 1.25
N VAL A 47 15.92 9.73 1.70
CA VAL A 47 17.26 9.28 2.13
C VAL A 47 18.27 9.38 0.98
N LEU A 48 17.92 8.86 -0.20
CA LEU A 48 18.80 8.92 -1.37
C LEU A 48 19.07 10.36 -1.82
N THR A 49 18.05 11.23 -1.79
CA THR A 49 18.20 12.63 -2.15
C THR A 49 19.18 13.33 -1.21
N LEU A 50 19.00 13.20 0.10
CA LEU A 50 19.92 13.77 1.09
C LEU A 50 21.35 13.24 0.90
N HIS A 51 21.48 11.92 0.71
CA HIS A 51 22.78 11.29 0.51
C HIS A 51 23.51 11.81 -0.75
N LEU A 52 22.79 11.96 -1.87
CA LEU A 52 23.35 12.50 -3.12
C LEU A 52 23.82 13.95 -2.99
N HIS A 53 23.20 14.73 -2.10
CA HIS A 53 23.62 16.11 -1.81
C HIS A 53 24.72 16.19 -0.74
N GLY A 54 25.21 15.06 -0.23
CA GLY A 54 26.25 15.03 0.80
C GLY A 54 25.75 15.41 2.20
N GLU A 55 24.44 15.41 2.41
CA GLU A 55 23.84 15.71 3.72
C GLU A 55 23.99 14.52 4.68
N THR A 56 24.34 14.80 5.93
CA THR A 56 24.27 13.78 7.00
C THR A 56 22.82 13.35 7.21
N LEU A 57 22.57 12.05 7.22
CA LEU A 57 21.24 11.49 7.45
C LEU A 57 20.84 11.58 8.93
N SER A 58 19.68 12.16 9.18
CA SER A 58 18.98 12.12 10.48
C SER A 58 17.48 11.99 10.23
N SER A 59 16.73 11.46 11.21
CA SER A 59 15.28 11.37 11.11
C SER A 59 14.65 12.74 10.79
N ASP A 60 15.03 13.79 11.51
CA ASP A 60 14.51 15.15 11.29
C ASP A 60 14.71 15.66 9.87
N LYS A 61 15.88 15.38 9.27
CA LYS A 61 16.18 15.81 7.89
C LYS A 61 15.40 14.99 6.88
N VAL A 62 15.28 13.69 7.09
CA VAL A 62 14.46 12.83 6.21
C VAL A 62 13.00 13.25 6.28
N SER A 63 12.46 13.50 7.47
CA SER A 63 11.10 14.01 7.67
C SER A 63 10.89 15.37 7.01
N SER A 64 11.84 16.29 7.15
CA SER A 64 11.78 17.60 6.47
C SER A 64 11.80 17.46 4.94
N MET A 65 12.63 16.56 4.40
CA MET A 65 12.70 16.30 2.96
C MET A 65 11.40 15.69 2.43
N ILE A 66 10.77 14.78 3.18
CA ILE A 66 9.46 14.22 2.84
C ILE A 66 8.38 15.32 2.83
N ALA A 67 8.41 16.24 3.80
CA ALA A 67 7.48 17.37 3.82
C ALA A 67 7.61 18.24 2.55
N CYS A 68 8.84 18.48 2.06
CA CYS A 68 9.03 19.18 0.78
C CYS A 68 8.37 18.45 -0.40
N TYR A 69 8.43 17.12 -0.46
CA TYR A 69 7.74 16.35 -1.50
C TYR A 69 6.23 16.52 -1.43
N ALA A 70 5.66 16.58 -0.22
CA ALA A 70 4.23 16.76 -0.01
C ALA A 70 3.74 18.15 -0.46
N GLU A 71 4.58 19.18 -0.33
CA GLU A 71 4.30 20.56 -0.76
C GLU A 71 4.35 20.73 -2.29
N GLU A 72 5.13 19.90 -2.99
CA GLU A 72 5.26 19.93 -4.46
C GLU A 72 4.10 19.23 -5.18
N GLU A 73 3.38 18.33 -4.49
CA GLU A 73 2.26 17.58 -5.07
C GLU A 73 0.94 18.37 -5.05
N PRO A 74 0.03 18.14 -6.02
CA PRO A 74 -1.28 18.77 -6.03
C PRO A 74 -2.09 18.42 -4.77
N VAL A 75 -2.63 19.44 -4.10
CA VAL A 75 -3.42 19.30 -2.85
C VAL A 75 -4.66 18.40 -3.03
N SER A 76 -5.13 18.17 -4.26
CA SER A 76 -6.29 17.31 -4.54
C SER A 76 -6.01 15.81 -4.39
N ASP A 77 -4.77 15.40 -4.15
CA ASP A 77 -4.40 13.99 -3.99
C ASP A 77 -4.32 13.57 -2.52
N ASP A 78 -5.48 13.36 -1.91
CA ASP A 78 -5.62 12.99 -0.49
C ASP A 78 -4.90 11.68 -0.13
N GLU A 79 -4.80 10.74 -1.09
CA GLU A 79 -4.12 9.47 -0.87
C GLU A 79 -2.61 9.67 -0.75
N ASN A 80 -2.00 10.43 -1.66
CA ASN A 80 -0.58 10.76 -1.57
C ASN A 80 -0.24 11.59 -0.34
N GLN A 81 -1.08 12.57 0.02
CA GLN A 81 -0.91 13.35 1.26
C GLN A 81 -0.92 12.45 2.50
N ARG A 82 -1.81 11.45 2.53
CA ARG A 82 -1.84 10.45 3.61
C ARG A 82 -0.57 9.59 3.63
N LEU A 83 -0.06 9.16 2.48
CA LEU A 83 1.18 8.37 2.40
C LEU A 83 2.40 9.16 2.92
N TYR A 84 2.51 10.45 2.60
CA TYR A 84 3.56 11.31 3.15
C TYR A 84 3.47 11.45 4.68
N ALA A 85 2.27 11.65 5.22
CA ALA A 85 2.06 11.73 6.67
C ALA A 85 2.46 10.42 7.38
N LEU A 86 2.11 9.27 6.81
CA LEU A 86 2.50 7.95 7.33
C LEU A 86 4.01 7.75 7.26
N ALA A 87 4.66 8.17 6.17
CA ALA A 87 6.11 8.11 6.02
C ALA A 87 6.84 8.93 7.09
N ILE A 88 6.35 10.14 7.40
CA ILE A 88 6.90 10.97 8.49
C ILE A 88 6.69 10.31 9.86
N GLN A 89 5.49 9.76 10.10
CA GLN A 89 5.18 9.08 11.36
C GLN A 89 6.09 7.87 11.63
N MET A 90 6.50 7.13 10.59
CA MET A 90 7.43 6.01 10.72
C MET A 90 8.83 6.41 11.19
N LEU A 91 9.21 7.68 11.03
CA LEU A 91 10.53 8.20 11.39
C LEU A 91 10.58 8.76 12.83
N SER A 92 9.44 8.86 13.50
CA SER A 92 9.28 9.43 14.84
C SER A 92 9.62 8.45 15.96
#